data_AF-A0A7U9S3J6-F1
#
_entry.id   AF-A0A7U9S3J6-F1
#
_cell.length_a   1.000
_cell.length_b   1.000
_cell.length_c   1.000
_cell.angle_alpha   90.00
_cell.angle_beta   90.00
_cell.angle_gamma   90.00
#
_symmetry.space_group_name_H-M   'P 1'
#
loop_
_entity.id
_entity.type
_entity.pdbx_description
1 polymer ?
#
loop_
_entity_poly.entity_id
_entity_poly.type
_entity_poly.pdbx_seq_one_letter_code
_entity_poly.pdbx_strand_id
1 'polypeptide(L)'
;MNLKYALRSEDTEQIAVIQWAQYSIARFPELKWLHHIPNGGSRNKAEAAKLKQMGVKAGVSDLCLPYPHGKYHGLYIEMKYGAGRKQDSQKIFLKDMAEAGHFVCTCYSAEEAVWVLEEYLKLQAGAEMALKNNSTLKDGNVV
;
A
#
# COMPACT_ATOMS: atom_id res chain seq x y z
N MET A 1 19.54 6.02 1.08
CA MET A 1 19.40 6.66 -0.24
C MET A 1 19.42 8.17 -0.03
N ASN A 2 20.16 8.93 -0.85
CA ASN A 2 20.07 10.38 -0.82
C ASN A 2 18.93 10.82 -1.76
N LEU A 3 17.78 11.23 -1.19
CA LEU A 3 16.58 11.56 -1.96
C LEU A 3 16.78 12.76 -2.90
N LYS A 4 17.75 13.65 -2.62
CA LYS A 4 18.04 14.83 -3.44
C LYS A 4 18.44 14.48 -4.88
N TYR A 5 18.99 13.28 -5.10
CA TYR A 5 19.51 12.83 -6.39
C TYR A 5 18.85 11.53 -6.87
N ALA A 6 17.83 11.04 -6.15
CA ALA A 6 17.17 9.81 -6.51
C ALA A 6 16.26 10.03 -7.74
N LEU A 7 16.39 9.18 -8.76
CA LEU A 7 15.41 9.11 -9.83
C LEU A 7 14.09 8.57 -9.28
N ARG A 8 12.98 9.01 -9.87
CA ARG A 8 11.66 8.47 -9.54
C ARG A 8 11.60 6.96 -9.78
N SER A 9 11.12 6.25 -8.77
CA SER A 9 10.98 4.80 -8.67
C SER A 9 9.86 4.46 -7.70
N GLU A 10 9.46 3.18 -7.67
CA GLU A 10 8.49 2.65 -6.69
C GLU A 10 8.89 3.01 -5.25
N ASP A 11 10.18 2.86 -4.90
CA ASP A 11 10.72 3.24 -3.58
C ASP A 11 10.53 4.73 -3.29
N THR A 12 10.84 5.62 -4.24
CA THR A 12 10.71 7.07 -4.00
C THR A 12 9.25 7.51 -3.88
N GLU A 13 8.34 6.90 -4.63
CA GLU A 13 6.90 7.16 -4.52
C GLU A 13 6.41 6.71 -3.14
N GLN A 14 6.77 5.51 -2.69
CA GLN A 14 6.41 5.03 -1.36
C GLN A 14 7.00 5.89 -0.24
N ILE A 15 8.25 6.33 -0.37
CA ILE A 15 8.87 7.24 0.61
C ILE A 15 8.07 8.54 0.71
N ALA A 16 7.61 9.10 -0.41
CA ALA A 16 6.76 10.29 -0.40
C ALA A 16 5.42 10.06 0.32
N VAL A 17 4.79 8.88 0.15
CA VAL A 17 3.57 8.51 0.89
C VAL A 17 3.83 8.46 2.40
N ILE A 18 4.91 7.80 2.83
CA ILE A 18 5.26 7.70 4.25
C ILE A 18 5.57 9.08 4.86
N GLN A 19 6.29 9.94 4.13
CA GLN A 19 6.56 11.31 4.57
C GLN A 19 5.26 12.10 4.73
N TRP A 20 4.36 12.07 3.74
CA TRP A 20 3.05 12.70 3.85
C TRP A 20 2.27 12.17 5.06
N ALA A 21 2.29 10.86 5.28
CA ALA A 21 1.56 10.23 6.38
C ALA A 21 2.08 10.73 7.73
N GLN A 22 3.41 10.82 7.90
CA GLN A 22 4.05 11.35 9.11
C GLN A 22 3.67 12.81 9.38
N TYR A 23 3.66 13.67 8.35
CA TYR A 23 3.20 15.06 8.49
C TYR A 23 1.70 15.18 8.79
N SER A 24 0.92 14.18 8.39
CA SER A 24 -0.54 14.20 8.50
C SER A 24 -1.07 13.55 9.79
N ILE A 25 -0.21 13.00 10.65
CA ILE A 25 -0.64 12.35 11.91
C ILE A 25 -1.47 13.29 12.80
N ALA A 26 -1.15 14.58 12.84
CA ALA A 26 -1.91 15.55 13.63
C ALA A 26 -3.38 15.69 13.16
N ARG A 27 -3.63 15.45 11.86
CA ARG A 27 -4.96 15.49 11.25
C ARG A 27 -5.64 14.11 11.27
N PHE A 28 -4.87 13.04 11.05
CA PHE A 28 -5.32 11.66 11.01
C PHE A 28 -4.44 10.79 11.93
N PRO A 29 -4.76 10.71 13.24
CA PRO A 29 -3.92 10.02 14.23
C PRO A 29 -3.65 8.54 13.91
N GLU A 30 -4.53 7.88 13.17
CA GLU A 30 -4.45 6.50 12.73
C GLU A 30 -3.23 6.23 11.84
N LEU A 31 -2.76 7.24 11.10
CA LEU A 31 -1.59 7.14 10.22
C LEU A 31 -0.30 6.78 10.95
N LYS A 32 -0.25 6.92 12.28
CA LYS A 32 0.87 6.41 13.09
C LYS A 32 1.07 4.89 12.95
N TRP A 33 0.05 4.16 12.49
CA TRP A 33 0.07 2.72 12.26
C TRP A 33 0.28 2.33 10.80
N LEU A 34 0.33 3.28 9.86
CA LEU A 34 0.70 3.01 8.48
C LEU A 34 2.17 2.56 8.45
N HIS A 35 2.43 1.38 7.90
CA HIS A 35 3.77 0.83 7.82
C HIS A 35 4.03 0.09 6.52
N HIS A 36 5.31 0.03 6.17
CA HIS A 36 5.78 -0.80 5.07
C HIS A 36 5.94 -2.26 5.50
N ILE A 37 5.56 -3.19 4.62
CA ILE A 37 5.81 -4.61 4.76
C ILE A 37 6.93 -5.01 3.77
N PRO A 38 8.20 -5.15 4.22
CA PRO A 38 9.35 -5.42 3.35
C PRO A 38 9.47 -6.90 2.93
N ASN A 39 8.36 -7.48 2.50
CA ASN A 39 8.34 -8.87 2.02
C ASN A 39 8.94 -8.98 0.61
N GLY A 40 8.97 -7.89 -0.16
CA GLY A 40 9.69 -7.75 -1.43
C GLY A 40 11.18 -7.41 -1.26
N GLY A 41 11.91 -7.27 -2.38
CA GLY A 41 13.29 -6.76 -2.39
C GLY A 41 14.40 -7.81 -2.54
N SER A 42 15.55 -7.34 -3.02
CA SER A 42 16.77 -8.12 -3.17
C SER A 42 17.46 -8.31 -1.82
N ARG A 43 17.93 -9.52 -1.58
CA ARG A 43 18.66 -9.91 -0.38
C ARG A 43 19.48 -11.16 -0.67
N ASN A 44 20.43 -11.49 0.19
CA ASN A 44 21.22 -12.69 -0.02
C ASN A 44 20.36 -13.96 0.17
N LYS A 45 20.80 -15.09 -0.40
CA LYS A 45 20.01 -16.34 -0.39
C LYS A 45 19.72 -16.86 1.02
N ALA A 46 20.68 -16.75 1.93
CA ALA A 46 20.54 -17.23 3.31
C ALA A 46 19.50 -16.42 4.09
N GLU A 47 19.54 -15.10 3.94
CA GLU A 47 18.57 -14.17 4.54
C GLU A 47 17.17 -14.38 3.97
N ALA A 48 17.05 -14.53 2.65
CA ALA A 48 15.76 -14.84 2.02
C ALA A 48 15.16 -16.15 2.54
N ALA A 49 15.97 -17.20 2.71
CA ALA A 49 15.53 -18.47 3.28
C ALA A 49 15.10 -18.33 4.74
N LYS A 50 15.89 -17.63 5.56
CA LYS A 50 15.57 -17.35 6.97
C LYS A 50 14.25 -16.58 7.10
N LEU A 51 14.05 -15.50 6.33
CA LEU A 51 12.83 -14.72 6.37
C LEU A 51 11.60 -15.54 5.97
N LYS A 52 11.72 -16.42 4.96
CA LYS A 52 10.65 -17.35 4.58
C LYS A 52 10.30 -18.31 5.73
N GLN A 53 11.29 -18.81 6.46
CA GLN A 53 11.06 -19.63 7.65
C GLN A 53 10.40 -18.84 8.79
N MET A 54 10.72 -17.54 8.91
CA MET A 54 10.07 -16.62 9.86
C MET A 54 8.66 -16.19 9.45
N GLY A 55 8.20 -16.59 8.25
CA GLY A 55 6.81 -16.42 7.83
C GLY A 55 6.55 -15.30 6.82
N VAL A 56 7.58 -14.65 6.24
CA VAL A 56 7.32 -13.68 5.17
C VAL A 56 6.57 -14.35 4.02
N LYS A 57 5.54 -13.67 3.52
CA LYS A 57 4.71 -14.15 2.41
C LYS A 57 5.00 -13.30 1.19
N ALA A 58 5.35 -13.97 0.09
CA ALA A 58 5.55 -13.28 -1.18
C ALA A 58 4.22 -12.71 -1.67
N GLY A 59 4.24 -11.47 -2.17
CA GLY A 59 3.07 -10.81 -2.75
C GLY A 59 2.19 -10.05 -1.76
N VAL A 60 2.49 -10.04 -0.46
CA VAL A 60 1.86 -9.10 0.48
C VAL A 60 2.15 -7.67 0.03
N SER A 61 1.13 -6.82 0.01
CA SER A 61 1.22 -5.43 -0.44
C SER A 61 2.23 -4.61 0.36
N ASP A 62 2.78 -3.60 -0.29
CA ASP A 62 3.89 -2.83 0.27
C ASP A 62 3.50 -2.01 1.50
N LEU A 63 2.30 -1.43 1.55
CA LEU A 63 1.80 -0.63 2.66
C LEU A 63 0.58 -1.26 3.32
N CYS A 64 0.53 -1.19 4.64
CA CYS A 64 -0.62 -1.59 5.44
C CYS A 64 -0.97 -0.52 6.48
N LEU A 65 -2.24 -0.13 6.51
CA LEU A 65 -2.86 0.59 7.61
C LEU A 65 -3.86 -0.35 8.30
N PRO A 66 -3.48 -0.98 9.43
CA PRO A 66 -4.30 -1.96 10.13
C PRO A 66 -5.32 -1.26 11.06
N TYR A 67 -6.05 -0.28 10.53
CA TYR A 67 -7.06 0.46 11.29
C TYR A 67 -8.38 0.50 10.52
N PRO A 68 -9.50 0.13 11.16
CA PRO A 68 -10.78 0.02 10.48
C PRO A 68 -11.38 1.41 10.19
N HIS A 69 -11.92 1.57 8.99
CA HIS A 69 -12.74 2.72 8.59
C HIS A 69 -13.83 2.25 7.61
N GLY A 70 -14.97 2.95 7.59
CA GLY A 70 -16.07 2.54 6.74
C GLY A 70 -16.61 1.17 7.12
N LYS A 71 -16.77 0.31 6.11
CA LYS A 71 -17.07 -1.12 6.27
C LYS A 71 -15.83 -2.02 6.31
N TYR A 72 -14.62 -1.47 6.24
CA TYR A 72 -13.41 -2.25 5.99
C TYR A 72 -12.61 -2.50 7.28
N HIS A 73 -11.99 -3.68 7.37
CA HIS A 73 -11.17 -4.08 8.51
C HIS A 73 -9.80 -3.38 8.57
N GLY A 74 -9.33 -2.89 7.42
CA GLY A 74 -8.02 -2.26 7.24
C GLY A 74 -7.76 -1.99 5.77
N LEU A 75 -6.65 -1.31 5.50
CA LEU A 75 -6.26 -0.87 4.16
C LEU A 75 -4.90 -1.46 3.77
N TYR A 76 -4.82 -2.04 2.57
CA TYR A 76 -3.57 -2.40 1.91
C TYR A 76 -3.38 -1.61 0.62
N ILE A 77 -2.18 -1.07 0.41
CA ILE A 77 -1.81 -0.39 -0.83
C ILE A 77 -0.58 -1.08 -1.41
N GLU A 78 -0.72 -1.62 -2.62
CA GLU A 78 0.39 -2.07 -3.45
C GLU A 78 0.92 -0.88 -4.26
N MET A 79 2.20 -0.55 -4.12
CA MET A 79 2.83 0.53 -4.86
C MET A 79 3.42 -0.01 -6.16
N LYS A 80 3.27 0.75 -7.25
CA LYS A 80 3.92 0.50 -8.53
C LYS A 80 4.46 1.81 -9.08
N TYR A 81 5.31 1.72 -10.10
CA TYR A 81 5.81 2.89 -10.81
C TYR A 81 6.03 2.59 -12.30
N GLY A 82 5.71 3.56 -13.16
CA GLY A 82 5.93 3.49 -14.60
C GLY A 82 5.32 2.24 -15.27
N ALA A 83 6.18 1.36 -15.77
CA ALA A 83 5.80 0.10 -16.42
C ALA A 83 5.76 -1.11 -15.47
N GLY A 84 5.95 -0.90 -14.16
CA GLY A 84 5.85 -1.95 -13.14
C GLY A 84 4.50 -2.65 -13.21
N ARG A 85 4.48 -3.97 -13.00
CA ARG A 85 3.27 -4.80 -13.03
C ARG A 85 3.18 -5.64 -11.77
N LYS A 86 1.96 -5.94 -11.35
CA LYS A 86 1.71 -6.91 -10.28
C LYS A 86 2.19 -8.29 -10.68
N GLN A 87 2.93 -8.94 -9.79
CA GLN A 87 3.21 -10.37 -9.82
C GLN A 87 1.92 -11.16 -9.52
N ASP A 88 1.86 -12.42 -9.94
CA ASP A 88 0.65 -13.22 -9.71
C ASP A 88 0.35 -13.45 -8.22
N SER A 89 1.38 -13.58 -7.39
CA SER A 89 1.24 -13.64 -5.92
C SER A 89 0.60 -12.37 -5.34
N GLN A 90 0.90 -11.19 -5.90
CA GLN A 90 0.31 -9.92 -5.47
C GLN A 90 -1.17 -9.84 -5.88
N LYS A 91 -1.51 -10.32 -7.07
CA LYS A 91 -2.91 -10.39 -7.52
C LYS A 91 -3.74 -11.31 -6.61
N ILE A 92 -3.19 -12.46 -6.24
CA ILE A 92 -3.83 -13.41 -5.31
C ILE A 92 -4.03 -12.75 -3.95
N PHE A 93 -2.97 -12.16 -3.37
CA PHE A 93 -3.07 -11.49 -2.07
C PHE A 93 -4.13 -10.39 -2.04
N LEU A 94 -4.13 -9.49 -3.03
CA LEU A 94 -5.11 -8.41 -3.12
C LEU A 94 -6.54 -8.97 -3.24
N LYS A 95 -6.74 -9.99 -4.07
CA LYS A 95 -8.05 -10.65 -4.20
C LYS A 95 -8.51 -11.22 -2.85
N ASP A 96 -7.67 -12.01 -2.21
CA ASP A 96 -8.01 -12.69 -0.95
C ASP A 96 -8.30 -11.69 0.17
N MET A 97 -7.52 -10.60 0.26
CA MET A 97 -7.74 -9.55 1.27
C MET A 97 -9.00 -8.72 1.00
N ALA A 98 -9.32 -8.46 -0.27
CA ALA A 98 -10.58 -7.82 -0.64
C ALA A 98 -11.79 -8.69 -0.25
N GLU A 99 -11.72 -10.00 -0.50
CA GLU A 99 -12.75 -10.98 -0.11
C GLU A 99 -12.86 -11.13 1.41
N ALA A 100 -11.75 -10.95 2.15
CA ALA A 100 -11.71 -10.96 3.60
C ALA A 100 -12.19 -9.64 4.27
N GLY A 101 -12.65 -8.66 3.50
CA GLY A 101 -13.23 -7.41 4.02
C GLY A 101 -12.22 -6.27 4.25
N HIS A 102 -10.99 -6.38 3.74
CA HIS A 102 -10.08 -5.24 3.67
C HIS A 102 -10.37 -4.39 2.43
N PHE A 103 -10.07 -3.09 2.49
CA PHE A 103 -9.92 -2.31 1.27
C PHE A 103 -8.51 -2.50 0.73
N VAL A 104 -8.39 -2.78 -0.56
CA VAL A 104 -7.11 -2.93 -1.22
C VAL A 104 -7.10 -2.19 -2.54
N CYS A 105 -5.94 -1.66 -2.90
CA CYS A 105 -5.74 -1.05 -4.21
C CYS A 105 -4.29 -1.14 -4.66
N THR A 106 -4.06 -0.83 -5.94
CA THR A 106 -2.72 -0.59 -6.48
C THR A 106 -2.62 0.88 -6.90
N CYS A 107 -1.55 1.57 -6.49
CA CYS A 107 -1.29 2.97 -6.84
C CYS A 107 0.04 3.10 -7.58
N TYR A 108 0.09 3.88 -8.66
CA TYR A 108 1.28 4.09 -9.48
C TYR A 108 2.05 5.39 -9.12
N SER A 109 1.50 6.18 -8.21
CA SER A 109 2.11 7.39 -7.67
C SER A 109 1.78 7.61 -6.20
N ALA A 110 2.60 8.42 -5.55
CA ALA A 110 2.35 8.88 -4.19
C ALA A 110 1.04 9.66 -4.07
N GLU A 111 0.71 10.50 -5.06
CA GLU A 111 -0.52 11.30 -5.08
C GLU A 111 -1.77 10.41 -5.04
N GLU A 112 -1.79 9.35 -5.84
CA GLU A 112 -2.89 8.38 -5.84
C GLU A 112 -3.02 7.64 -4.50
N ALA A 113 -1.90 7.22 -3.91
CA ALA A 113 -1.91 6.54 -2.61
C ALA A 113 -2.35 7.46 -1.47
N VAL A 114 -1.91 8.72 -1.50
CA VAL A 114 -2.33 9.77 -0.54
C VAL A 114 -3.83 10.03 -0.66
N TRP A 115 -4.35 10.17 -1.88
CA TRP A 115 -5.78 10.35 -2.11
C TRP A 115 -6.59 9.17 -1.53
N VAL A 116 -6.15 7.93 -1.77
CA VAL A 116 -6.82 6.74 -1.21
C VAL A 116 -6.80 6.77 0.31
N LEU A 117 -5.66 7.10 0.93
CA LEU A 117 -5.53 7.19 2.39
C LEU A 117 -6.48 8.24 2.96
N GLU A 118 -6.50 9.45 2.37
CA GLU A 118 -7.39 10.52 2.83
C GLU A 118 -8.86 10.15 2.72
N GLU A 119 -9.28 9.54 1.61
CA GLU A 119 -10.68 9.12 1.44
C GLU A 119 -11.05 8.00 2.40
N TYR A 120 -10.17 7.01 2.58
CA TYR A 120 -10.37 5.91 3.53
C TYR A 120 -10.55 6.42 4.96
N LEU A 121 -9.68 7.34 5.41
CA LEU A 121 -9.70 7.89 6.77
C LEU A 121 -10.91 8.79 7.05
N LYS A 122 -11.57 9.33 6.01
CA LYS A 122 -12.80 10.13 6.14
C LYS A 122 -14.07 9.30 6.15
N LEU A 123 -14.01 7.99 5.87
CA LEU A 123 -15.21 7.14 5.84
C LEU A 123 -15.87 7.09 7.22
N GLN A 124 -17.18 7.34 7.23
CA GLN A 124 -18.02 7.09 8.40
C GLN A 124 -18.34 5.59 8.53
N ALA A 125 -18.72 5.14 9.72
CA ALA A 125 -19.00 3.73 9.98
C ALA A 125 -19.98 3.13 8.95
N GLY A 126 -19.60 2.00 8.35
CA GLY A 126 -20.39 1.30 7.34
C GLY A 126 -20.33 1.91 5.92
N ALA A 127 -19.72 3.08 5.73
CA ALA A 127 -19.55 3.68 4.40
C ALA A 127 -18.56 2.89 3.54
N GLU A 128 -18.72 3.00 2.23
CA GLU A 128 -17.85 2.38 1.23
C GLU A 128 -16.92 3.41 0.59
N MET A 129 -15.75 2.96 0.14
CA MET A 129 -14.90 3.77 -0.72
C MET A 129 -15.64 4.09 -2.02
N ALA A 130 -15.44 5.30 -2.55
CA ALA A 130 -15.96 5.67 -3.88
C ALA A 130 -15.34 4.82 -4.99
N LEU A 131 -14.10 4.36 -4.78
CA LEU A 131 -13.45 3.39 -5.65
C LEU A 131 -13.97 1.98 -5.39
N LYS A 132 -14.16 1.24 -6.48
CA LYS A 132 -14.37 -0.20 -6.41
C LYS A 132 -13.16 -0.87 -5.73
N ASN A 133 -13.42 -1.79 -4.80
CA ASN A 133 -12.33 -2.50 -4.12
C ASN A 133 -11.46 -3.28 -5.13
N ASN A 134 -10.15 -3.38 -4.84
CA ASN A 134 -9.14 -3.99 -5.71
C ASN A 134 -8.94 -3.28 -7.06
N SER A 135 -9.17 -1.96 -7.10
CA SER A 135 -8.87 -1.13 -8.28
C SER A 135 -7.38 -0.84 -8.42
N THR A 136 -6.96 -0.57 -9.66
CA THR A 136 -5.64 -0.03 -9.97
C THR A 136 -5.80 1.44 -10.36
N LEU A 137 -5.06 2.34 -9.72
CA LEU A 137 -4.96 3.74 -10.10
C LEU A 137 -3.65 3.97 -10.85
N LYS A 138 -3.74 4.60 -12.01
CA LYS A 138 -2.58 5.00 -12.80
C LYS A 138 -2.88 6.26 -13.60
N ASP A 139 -1.97 7.23 -13.53
CA ASP A 139 -2.04 8.50 -14.24
C ASP A 139 -3.39 9.22 -13.99
N GLY A 140 -3.90 9.13 -12.75
CA GLY A 140 -5.17 9.74 -12.32
C GLY A 140 -6.43 9.00 -12.78
N ASN A 141 -6.29 7.80 -13.38
CA ASN A 141 -7.40 7.01 -13.89
C ASN A 141 -7.48 5.64 -13.21
N VAL A 142 -8.69 5.06 -13.17
CA VAL A 142 -8.88 3.65 -12.78
C VAL A 142 -8.67 2.77 -14.03
N VAL A 143 -7.77 1.78 -13.93
CA VAL A 143 -7.37 0.89 -15.03
C VAL A 143 -7.53 -0.60 -14.71
#